data_AF-A0A6P1HJ36-F1
#
_entry.id   AF-A0A6P1HJ36-F1
#
_cell.length_a   1.000
_cell.length_b   1.000
_cell.length_c   1.000
_cell.angle_alpha   90.00
_cell.angle_beta   90.00
_cell.angle_gamma   90.00
#
_symmetry.space_group_name_H-M   'P 1'
#
loop_
_entity.id
_entity.type
_entity.pdbx_description
1 polymer ?
#
loop_
_entity_poly.entity_id
_entity_poly.type
_entity_poly.pdbx_seq_one_letter_code
_entity_poly.pdbx_strand_id
1 'polypeptide(L)'
;MNELLSLLRKGGYSMGELIDFEKRRAKKELKDSAGNKGIVYEIYLAVVKYVNEHLQEEYEKPIENLNTKTHLRLVYQGDYERFQSTLNELLEYWEIPKSYVTHIPDGEEFEVFETVGDLCTFIDKCVRKQGI
;
A
#
# COMPACT_ATOMS: atom_id res chain seq x y z
N MET A 1 -9.84 -0.35 -18.99
CA MET A 1 -9.42 -1.35 -20.02
C MET A 1 -9.36 -0.78 -21.44
N ASN A 2 -10.35 -0.01 -21.93
CA ASN A 2 -10.36 0.49 -23.32
C ASN A 2 -9.33 1.59 -23.66
N GLU A 3 -8.91 2.40 -22.69
CA GLU A 3 -7.99 3.53 -22.92
C GLU A 3 -6.52 3.06 -23.08
N LEU A 4 -6.13 2.06 -22.28
CA LEU A 4 -4.78 1.46 -22.26
C LEU A 4 -4.46 0.65 -23.52
N LEU A 5 -5.44 -0.10 -24.02
CA LEU A 5 -5.33 -0.80 -25.30
C LEU A 5 -5.13 0.19 -26.47
N SER A 6 -5.63 1.42 -26.35
CA SER A 6 -5.43 2.48 -27.34
C SER A 6 -4.01 3.07 -27.32
N LEU A 7 -3.36 3.11 -26.15
CA LEU A 7 -1.99 3.61 -25.97
C LEU A 7 -0.94 2.59 -26.44
N LEU A 8 -1.15 1.30 -26.13
CA LEU A 8 -0.33 0.21 -26.67
C LEU A 8 -0.41 0.14 -28.20
N ARG A 9 -1.62 0.29 -28.76
CA ARG A 9 -1.84 0.23 -30.22
C ARG A 9 -1.28 1.44 -30.98
N LYS A 10 -0.95 2.54 -30.30
CA LYS A 10 -0.30 3.73 -30.89
C LYS A 10 1.24 3.70 -30.82
N GLY A 11 1.84 2.64 -30.28
CA GLY A 11 3.28 2.34 -30.45
C GLY A 11 4.24 3.31 -29.76
N GLY A 12 3.86 3.89 -28.61
CA GLY A 12 4.68 4.91 -27.93
C GLY A 12 5.13 4.57 -26.51
N TYR A 13 4.58 3.55 -25.85
CA TYR A 13 4.88 3.22 -24.46
C TYR A 13 5.04 1.71 -24.28
N SER A 14 6.11 1.33 -23.60
CA SER A 14 6.34 -0.03 -23.10
C SER A 14 5.38 -0.36 -21.95
N MET A 15 5.22 -1.66 -21.65
CA MET A 15 4.40 -2.11 -20.53
C MET A 15 4.87 -1.53 -19.18
N GLY A 16 6.19 -1.37 -19.01
CA GLY A 16 6.78 -0.75 -17.82
C GLY A 16 6.36 0.71 -17.65
N GLU A 17 6.36 1.49 -18.74
CA GLU A 17 5.95 2.90 -18.70
C GLU A 17 4.46 3.08 -18.42
N LEU A 18 3.62 2.12 -18.85
CA LEU A 18 2.20 2.11 -18.52
C LEU A 18 1.96 1.82 -17.03
N ILE A 19 2.67 0.83 -16.47
CA ILE A 19 2.61 0.52 -15.03
C ILE A 19 3.07 1.73 -14.20
N ASP A 20 4.17 2.39 -14.58
CA ASP A 20 4.66 3.60 -13.91
C ASP A 20 3.68 4.78 -14.03
N PHE A 21 2.96 4.89 -15.15
CA PHE A 21 1.93 5.90 -15.32
C PHE A 21 0.74 5.65 -14.39
N GLU A 22 0.27 4.41 -14.27
CA GLU A 22 -0.82 4.05 -13.36
C GLU A 22 -0.43 4.29 -11.90
N LYS A 23 0.79 3.90 -11.49
CA LYS A 23 1.33 4.19 -10.15
C LYS A 23 1.33 5.69 -9.85
N ARG A 24 1.82 6.52 -10.78
CA ARG A 24 1.83 7.99 -10.64
C ARG A 24 0.42 8.58 -10.55
N ARG A 25 -0.53 8.05 -11.34
CA ARG A 25 -1.93 8.47 -11.31
C ARG A 25 -2.59 8.15 -9.97
N ALA A 26 -2.45 6.92 -9.48
CA ALA A 26 -3.00 6.50 -8.20
C ALA A 26 -2.44 7.33 -7.03
N LYS A 27 -1.13 7.62 -7.05
CA LYS A 27 -0.47 8.50 -6.06
C LYS A 27 -1.05 9.91 -6.08
N LYS A 28 -1.30 10.47 -7.27
CA LYS A 28 -1.96 11.78 -7.42
C LYS A 28 -3.39 11.77 -6.88
N GLU A 29 -4.18 10.76 -7.21
CA GLU A 29 -5.58 10.65 -6.75
C GLU A 29 -5.68 10.51 -5.23
N LEU A 30 -4.76 9.77 -4.59
CA LEU A 30 -4.68 9.65 -3.14
C LEU A 30 -4.28 10.97 -2.48
N LYS A 31 -3.28 11.66 -3.03
CA LYS A 31 -2.84 12.98 -2.55
C LYS A 31 -3.96 14.02 -2.67
N ASP A 32 -4.68 14.03 -3.79
CA ASP A 32 -5.82 14.92 -4.01
C ASP A 32 -6.96 14.61 -3.01
N SER A 33 -7.21 13.32 -2.73
CA SER A 33 -8.21 12.87 -1.75
C SER A 33 -7.84 13.24 -0.31
N ALA A 34 -6.55 13.31 0.02
CA ALA A 34 -6.10 13.75 1.32
C ALA A 34 -6.26 15.27 1.51
N GLY A 35 -6.16 16.05 0.44
CA GLY A 35 -6.30 17.50 0.47
C GLY A 35 -5.38 18.15 1.51
N ASN A 36 -5.95 18.97 2.40
CA ASN A 36 -5.18 19.67 3.44
C ASN A 36 -4.97 18.84 4.72
N LYS A 37 -5.40 17.56 4.76
CA LYS A 37 -5.30 16.71 5.96
C LYS A 37 -3.88 16.22 6.22
N GLY A 38 -2.97 16.43 5.27
CA GLY A 38 -1.53 16.19 5.43
C GLY A 38 -1.12 14.73 5.23
N ILE A 39 0.20 14.52 5.30
CA ILE A 39 0.87 13.26 4.95
C ILE A 39 0.39 12.05 5.76
N VAL A 40 0.02 12.26 7.03
CA VAL A 40 -0.49 11.19 7.91
C VAL A 40 -1.78 10.58 7.37
N TYR A 41 -2.67 11.41 6.81
CA TYR A 41 -3.91 10.92 6.23
C TYR A 41 -3.69 10.26 4.87
N GLU A 42 -2.73 10.74 4.08
CA GLU A 42 -2.31 10.06 2.83
C GLU A 42 -1.73 8.67 3.13
N ILE A 43 -0.90 8.54 4.16
CA ILE A 43 -0.37 7.25 4.64
C ILE A 43 -1.52 6.31 5.03
N TYR A 44 -2.48 6.79 5.80
CA TYR A 44 -3.65 6.00 6.16
C TYR A 44 -4.41 5.49 4.92
N LEU A 45 -4.72 6.37 3.97
CA LEU A 45 -5.43 6.00 2.74
C LEU A 45 -4.63 5.00 1.90
N ALA A 46 -3.32 5.19 1.77
CA ALA A 46 -2.44 4.27 1.05
C ALA A 46 -2.43 2.89 1.71
N VAL A 47 -2.24 2.82 3.03
CA VAL A 47 -2.24 1.55 3.78
C VAL A 47 -3.58 0.84 3.62
N VAL A 48 -4.71 1.52 3.83
CA VAL A 48 -6.04 0.91 3.66
C VAL A 48 -6.24 0.41 2.24
N LYS A 49 -5.84 1.19 1.23
CA LYS A 49 -5.95 0.80 -0.18
C LYS A 49 -5.20 -0.51 -0.45
N TYR A 50 -3.92 -0.58 -0.11
CA TYR A 50 -3.10 -1.76 -0.42
C TYR A 50 -3.49 -2.97 0.43
N VAL A 51 -3.85 -2.79 1.69
CA VAL A 51 -4.43 -3.88 2.50
C VAL A 51 -5.70 -4.43 1.85
N ASN A 52 -6.54 -3.56 1.28
CA ASN A 52 -7.78 -3.95 0.61
C ASN A 52 -7.56 -4.67 -0.73
N GLU A 53 -6.54 -4.28 -1.51
CA GLU A 53 -6.18 -4.95 -2.78
C GLU A 53 -5.77 -6.42 -2.57
N HIS A 54 -5.31 -6.76 -1.36
CA HIS A 54 -4.91 -8.11 -0.99
C HIS A 54 -5.94 -8.85 -0.12
N LEU A 55 -7.15 -8.33 0.08
CA LEU A 55 -8.21 -9.09 0.75
C LEU A 55 -8.62 -10.31 -0.07
N GLN A 56 -8.86 -11.45 0.60
CA GLN A 56 -9.57 -12.55 -0.06
C GLN A 56 -11.00 -12.12 -0.40
N GLU A 57 -11.54 -12.60 -1.52
CA GLU A 57 -12.95 -12.40 -1.90
C GLU A 57 -13.92 -12.89 -0.82
N GLU A 58 -13.50 -13.90 -0.03
CA GLU A 58 -14.25 -14.46 1.10
C GLU A 58 -14.29 -13.54 2.33
N TYR A 59 -13.44 -12.51 2.38
CA TYR A 59 -13.52 -11.44 3.37
C TYR A 59 -14.63 -10.46 2.95
N GLU A 60 -15.88 -10.94 2.90
CA GLU A 60 -17.10 -10.15 2.69
C GLU A 60 -17.36 -9.26 3.94
N LYS A 61 -16.50 -8.29 4.20
CA LYS A 61 -16.84 -7.15 5.05
C LYS A 61 -16.46 -5.86 4.33
N PRO A 62 -17.38 -4.89 4.23
CA PRO A 62 -17.15 -3.69 3.44
C PRO A 62 -15.92 -2.93 3.92
N ILE A 63 -15.24 -2.34 2.94
CA ILE A 63 -14.12 -1.38 2.98
C ILE A 63 -14.23 -0.39 4.15
N GLU A 64 -15.45 -0.09 4.58
CA GLU A 64 -15.81 0.80 5.71
C GLU A 64 -15.32 0.32 7.09
N ASN A 65 -14.88 -0.94 7.23
CA ASN A 65 -14.47 -1.51 8.51
C ASN A 65 -12.94 -1.55 8.74
N LEU A 66 -12.12 -1.33 7.71
CA LEU A 66 -10.67 -1.18 7.90
C LEU A 66 -10.39 0.15 8.58
N ASN A 67 -9.92 0.08 9.82
CA ASN A 67 -9.47 1.24 10.59
C ASN A 67 -8.17 0.89 11.30
N THR A 68 -7.57 1.86 12.00
CA THR A 68 -6.26 1.69 12.64
C THR A 68 -6.21 0.59 13.71
N LYS A 69 -7.36 0.12 14.22
CA LYS A 69 -7.44 -0.97 15.20
C LYS A 69 -7.66 -2.35 14.56
N THR A 70 -7.81 -2.42 13.24
CA THR A 70 -8.05 -3.70 12.57
C THR A 70 -6.80 -4.58 12.61
N HIS A 71 -6.94 -5.80 13.11
CA HIS A 71 -5.84 -6.75 13.23
C HIS A 71 -5.44 -7.34 11.88
N LEU A 72 -4.17 -7.23 11.52
CA LEU A 72 -3.67 -7.69 10.22
C LEU A 72 -3.65 -9.22 10.12
N ARG A 73 -3.36 -9.94 11.21
CA ARG A 73 -3.46 -11.41 11.23
C ARG A 73 -4.86 -11.91 10.83
N LEU A 74 -5.92 -11.17 11.19
CA LEU A 74 -7.29 -11.53 10.81
C LEU A 74 -7.60 -11.21 9.35
N VAL A 75 -7.10 -10.06 8.87
CA VAL A 75 -7.26 -9.60 7.48
C VAL A 75 -6.57 -10.57 6.51
N TYR A 76 -5.34 -10.97 6.83
CA TYR A 76 -4.56 -11.89 6.02
C TYR A 76 -4.79 -13.36 6.37
N GLN A 77 -5.59 -13.68 7.39
CA GLN A 77 -5.77 -15.05 7.88
C GLN A 77 -4.45 -15.79 8.22
N GLY A 78 -3.42 -15.04 8.63
CA GLY A 78 -2.08 -15.60 8.86
C GLY A 78 -1.25 -15.84 7.59
N ASP A 79 -1.71 -15.37 6.42
CA ASP A 79 -0.97 -15.44 5.15
C ASP A 79 0.15 -14.38 5.12
N TYR A 80 1.34 -14.82 5.51
CA TYR A 80 2.55 -14.00 5.59
C TYR A 80 3.04 -13.52 4.22
N GLU A 81 2.94 -14.36 3.17
CA GLU A 81 3.36 -14.01 1.82
C GLU A 81 2.52 -12.86 1.25
N ARG A 82 1.23 -12.88 1.56
CA ARG A 82 0.32 -11.81 1.16
C ARG A 82 0.56 -10.52 1.91
N PHE A 83 0.77 -10.59 3.23
CA PHE A 83 1.19 -9.42 3.99
C PHE A 83 2.49 -8.83 3.43
N GLN A 84 3.47 -9.67 3.10
CA GLN A 84 4.74 -9.23 2.53
C GLN A 84 4.56 -8.57 1.16
N SER A 85 3.62 -9.05 0.35
CA SER A 85 3.25 -8.44 -0.93
C SER A 85 2.68 -7.04 -0.72
N THR A 86 1.73 -6.87 0.20
CA THR A 86 1.20 -5.56 0.59
C THR A 86 2.31 -4.61 1.09
N LEU A 87 3.19 -5.11 1.95
CA LEU A 87 4.29 -4.31 2.50
C LEU A 87 5.23 -3.84 1.38
N ASN A 88 5.59 -4.72 0.44
CA ASN A 88 6.44 -4.37 -0.69
C ASN A 88 5.81 -3.27 -1.57
N GLU A 89 4.51 -3.38 -1.87
CA GLU A 89 3.80 -2.37 -2.67
C GLU A 89 3.72 -1.02 -1.96
N LEU A 90 3.55 -1.00 -0.63
CA LEU A 90 3.60 0.22 0.17
C LEU A 90 4.98 0.87 0.15
N LEU A 91 6.05 0.07 0.28
CA LEU A 91 7.42 0.57 0.20
C LEU A 91 7.70 1.17 -1.18
N GLU A 92 7.25 0.51 -2.26
CA GLU A 92 7.37 1.02 -3.62
C GLU A 92 6.58 2.32 -3.82
N TYR A 93 5.34 2.40 -3.34
CA TYR A 93 4.49 3.59 -3.46
C TYR A 93 5.15 4.84 -2.82
N TRP A 94 5.75 4.65 -1.65
CA TRP A 94 6.45 5.69 -0.89
C TRP A 94 7.93 5.84 -1.24
N GLU A 95 8.43 5.08 -2.23
CA GLU A 95 9.83 5.06 -2.65
C GLU A 95 10.80 4.78 -1.48
N ILE A 96 10.33 4.04 -0.46
CA ILE A 96 11.09 3.68 0.73
C ILE A 96 12.15 2.64 0.35
N PRO A 97 13.45 2.90 0.61
CA PRO A 97 14.49 1.91 0.38
C PRO A 97 14.26 0.66 1.24
N LYS A 98 14.43 -0.54 0.65
CA LYS A 98 14.32 -1.81 1.41
C LYS A 98 15.27 -1.87 2.60
N SER A 99 16.38 -1.14 2.56
CA SER A 99 17.32 -0.99 3.68
C SER A 99 16.74 -0.30 4.91
N TYR A 100 15.52 0.26 4.84
CA TYR A 100 14.82 0.80 6.02
C TYR A 100 14.05 -0.31 6.76
N VAL A 101 13.79 -1.43 6.09
CA VAL A 101 13.14 -2.63 6.63
C VAL A 101 14.23 -3.55 7.19
N THR A 102 14.76 -3.21 8.37
CA THR A 102 15.95 -3.90 8.89
C THR A 102 15.66 -5.00 9.91
N HIS A 103 14.42 -5.12 10.39
CA HIS A 103 14.12 -5.93 11.57
C HIS A 103 12.67 -6.45 11.59
N ILE A 104 12.23 -7.11 10.52
CA ILE A 104 11.02 -7.94 10.59
C ILE A 104 11.51 -9.39 10.47
N PRO A 105 11.54 -10.16 11.56
CA PRO A 105 11.89 -11.57 11.49
C PRO A 105 10.86 -12.33 10.65
N ASP A 106 11.32 -13.23 9.78
CA ASP A 106 10.45 -14.06 8.94
C ASP A 106 9.47 -14.86 9.83
N GLY A 107 8.17 -14.75 9.55
CA GLY A 107 7.11 -15.42 10.31
C GLY A 107 6.65 -14.67 11.58
N GLU A 108 7.27 -13.54 11.92
CA GLU A 108 6.90 -12.67 13.05
C GLU A 108 6.26 -11.34 12.60
N GLU A 109 5.85 -11.24 11.34
CA GLU A 109 5.30 -10.03 10.74
C GLU A 109 4.06 -9.54 11.50
N PHE A 110 3.20 -10.45 11.97
CA PHE A 110 1.97 -10.08 12.67
C PHE A 110 2.19 -9.75 14.16
N GLU A 111 3.34 -10.13 14.70
CA GLU A 111 3.81 -9.77 16.04
C GLU A 111 4.42 -8.36 16.01
N VAL A 112 5.04 -7.97 14.89
CA VAL A 112 5.56 -6.61 14.66
C VAL A 112 4.44 -5.66 14.21
N PHE A 113 3.54 -6.11 13.34
CA PHE A 113 2.43 -5.36 12.79
C PHE A 113 1.10 -5.99 13.20
N GLU A 114 0.72 -5.77 14.45
CA GLU A 114 -0.53 -6.32 14.99
C GLU A 114 -1.74 -5.73 14.25
N THR A 115 -1.72 -4.43 13.99
CA THR A 115 -2.84 -3.67 13.43
C THR A 115 -2.47 -2.85 12.19
N VAL A 116 -3.50 -2.43 11.44
CA VAL A 116 -3.37 -1.42 10.36
C VAL A 116 -2.68 -0.14 10.87
N GLY A 117 -2.93 0.25 12.12
CA GLY A 117 -2.30 1.41 12.75
C GLY A 117 -0.78 1.25 12.95
N ASP A 118 -0.32 0.04 13.28
CA ASP A 118 1.12 -0.26 13.40
C ASP A 118 1.82 -0.15 12.05
N LEU A 119 1.16 -0.65 11.00
CA LEU A 119 1.64 -0.52 9.63
C LEU A 119 1.68 0.96 9.18
N CYS A 120 0.64 1.75 9.48
CA CYS A 120 0.65 3.20 9.23
C CYS A 120 1.81 3.89 9.95
N THR A 121 2.05 3.55 11.22
CA THR A 121 3.12 4.13 12.05
C THR A 121 4.50 3.79 11.49
N PHE A 122 4.68 2.56 11.01
CA PHE A 122 5.92 2.13 10.38
C PHE A 122 6.20 2.89 9.09
N ILE A 123 5.19 3.02 8.21
CA ILE A 123 5.31 3.78 6.97
C ILE A 123 5.61 5.26 7.27
N ASP A 124 4.91 5.89 8.22
CA ASP A 124 5.18 7.28 8.65
C ASP A 124 6.63 7.46 9.12
N LYS A 125 7.16 6.55 9.95
CA LYS A 125 8.58 6.58 10.37
C LYS A 125 9.52 6.48 9.18
N CYS A 126 9.22 5.64 8.19
CA CYS A 126 10.05 5.48 7.01
C CYS A 126 10.01 6.72 6.09
N VAL A 127 8.81 7.26 5.85
CA VAL A 127 8.60 8.48 5.05
C VAL A 127 9.31 9.67 5.69
N ARG A 128 9.18 9.88 7.00
CA ARG A 128 9.91 10.95 7.71
C ARG A 128 11.42 10.80 7.65
N LYS A 129 11.94 9.57 7.71
CA LYS A 129 13.38 9.30 7.54
C LYS A 129 13.91 9.66 6.15
N GLN A 130 13.05 9.75 5.14
CA GLN A 130 13.41 10.23 3.80
C GLN A 130 13.42 11.76 3.69
N GLY A 131 12.90 12.48 4.69
CA GLY A 131 12.74 13.93 4.64
C GLY A 131 11.51 14.41 3.85
N ILE A 132 10.52 13.53 3.66
CA ILE A 132 9.20 13.83 3.08
C ILE A 132 8.25 14.29 4.21
#